data_AF-A0A2H0SB79-F1
#
_entry.id   AF-A0A2H0SB79-F1
#
_cell.length_a   1.000
_cell.length_b   1.000
_cell.length_c   1.000
_cell.angle_alpha   90.00
_cell.angle_beta   90.00
_cell.angle_gamma   90.00
#
_symmetry.space_group_name_H-M   'P 1'
#
loop_
_entity.id
_entity.type
_entity.pdbx_description
1 polymer ?
#
loop_
_entity_poly.entity_id
_entity_poly.type
_entity_poly.pdbx_seq_one_letter_code
_entity_poly.pdbx_strand_id
1 'polypeptide(L)'
;IKEKLGLDGDEETLKVVFQQFLESGKNIPGDEKSKNKKQLSEAKNTADTQPTKSHPIKAPSGEHIPVSRYIPAKIRKEAISKTNGKCAYPNCTKSYEQLHHQDYFAHTHNHKNLIPLCKIHHEFMHNGVVAESGPKKWQIKLGVPKNSFDMKYRRARQK
;
A
#
# COMPACT_ATOMS: atom_id res chain seq x y z
N ILE A 1 31.76 5.49 -17.70
CA ILE A 1 30.31 5.31 -17.44
C ILE A 1 29.48 6.40 -18.13
N LYS A 2 29.89 7.68 -18.07
CA LYS A 2 29.20 8.78 -18.77
C LYS A 2 29.13 8.62 -20.30
N GLU A 3 30.15 8.04 -20.92
CA GLU A 3 30.24 7.87 -22.39
C GLU A 3 29.39 6.70 -22.95
N LYS A 4 28.88 5.80 -22.09
CA LYS A 4 28.09 4.63 -22.53
C LYS A 4 26.58 4.89 -22.60
N LEU A 5 26.12 6.10 -22.29
CA LEU A 5 24.69 6.42 -22.21
C LEU A 5 24.22 7.41 -23.29
N GLY A 6 25.09 7.96 -24.13
CA GLY A 6 24.67 8.87 -25.22
C GLY A 6 23.82 10.04 -24.74
N LEU A 7 24.10 10.54 -23.53
CA LEU A 7 23.41 11.69 -22.95
C LEU A 7 24.32 12.91 -23.08
N ASP A 8 24.49 13.36 -24.32
CA ASP A 8 25.16 14.62 -24.65
C ASP A 8 24.16 15.78 -24.69
N GLY A 9 23.10 15.70 -23.89
CA GLY A 9 22.11 16.76 -23.73
C GLY A 9 22.49 17.62 -22.55
N ASP A 10 22.71 18.91 -22.79
CA ASP A 10 22.82 19.91 -21.73
C ASP A 10 21.52 19.99 -20.89
N GLU A 11 21.62 20.57 -19.70
CA GLU A 11 20.50 20.69 -18.75
C GLU A 11 19.28 21.39 -19.38
N GLU A 12 19.52 22.29 -20.33
CA GLU A 12 18.53 22.96 -21.16
C GLU A 12 17.71 21.96 -22.00
N THR A 13 18.37 21.00 -22.66
CA THR A 13 17.70 19.97 -23.48
C THR A 13 16.76 19.10 -22.63
N LEU A 14 17.15 18.76 -21.40
CA LEU A 14 16.31 17.99 -20.48
C LEU A 14 15.08 18.78 -20.00
N LYS A 15 15.22 20.09 -19.78
CA LYS A 15 14.10 20.97 -19.41
C LYS A 15 13.08 21.06 -20.54
N VAL A 16 13.53 21.15 -21.79
CA VAL A 16 12.65 21.20 -22.98
C VAL A 16 11.85 19.91 -23.14
N VAL A 17 12.50 18.74 -22.99
CA VAL A 17 11.80 17.44 -23.07
C VAL A 17 10.76 17.29 -21.95
N PHE A 18 11.10 17.73 -20.74
CA PHE A 18 10.18 17.66 -19.61
C PHE A 18 8.99 18.62 -19.77
N GLN A 19 9.23 19.82 -20.29
CA GLN A 19 8.18 20.80 -20.59
C GLN A 19 7.24 20.29 -21.70
N GLN A 20 7.80 19.68 -22.75
CA GLN A 20 7.02 19.08 -23.84
C GLN A 20 6.16 17.89 -23.37
N PHE A 21 6.62 17.15 -22.34
CA PHE A 21 5.82 16.09 -21.70
C PHE A 21 4.64 16.65 -20.89
N LEU A 22 4.82 17.80 -20.23
CA LEU A 22 3.74 18.48 -19.51
C LEU A 22 2.70 19.09 -20.47
N GLU A 23 3.16 19.62 -21.61
CA GLU A 23 2.31 20.22 -22.65
C GLU A 23 1.55 19.19 -23.48
N SER A 24 2.07 17.97 -23.60
CA SER A 24 1.39 16.85 -24.27
C SER A 24 0.32 16.18 -23.40
N GLY A 25 -0.22 16.92 -22.43
CA GLY A 25 -1.38 16.59 -21.60
C GLY A 25 -2.52 15.99 -22.41
N LYS A 26 -2.52 14.66 -22.51
CA LYS A 26 -3.64 13.89 -23.05
C LYS A 26 -4.79 14.06 -22.07
N ASN A 27 -5.74 14.90 -22.48
CA ASN A 27 -7.09 14.97 -21.94
C ASN A 27 -7.63 13.54 -21.81
N ILE A 28 -7.87 13.08 -20.58
CA ILE A 28 -8.69 11.90 -20.31
C ILE A 28 -10.10 12.43 -20.06
N PRO A 29 -11.07 12.18 -20.96
CA PRO A 29 -12.45 12.61 -20.76
C PRO A 29 -13.07 11.91 -19.54
N GLY A 30 -13.83 12.66 -18.77
CA GLY A 30 -14.69 12.11 -17.73
C GLY A 30 -15.87 11.37 -18.35
N ASP A 31 -16.23 10.22 -17.75
CA ASP A 31 -17.52 9.59 -17.97
C ASP A 31 -18.27 9.47 -16.63
N GLU A 32 -19.34 10.25 -16.57
CA GLU A 32 -20.36 10.22 -15.55
C GLU A 32 -21.33 9.05 -15.80
N LYS A 33 -21.69 8.34 -14.72
CA LYS A 33 -22.89 7.50 -14.55
C LYS A 33 -23.11 6.31 -15.51
N SER A 34 -23.06 5.09 -14.93
CA SER A 34 -24.21 4.18 -15.09
C SER A 34 -24.34 3.13 -13.97
N LYS A 35 -25.38 3.33 -13.17
CA LYS A 35 -26.37 2.36 -12.65
C LYS A 35 -25.94 0.87 -12.66
N ASN A 36 -25.83 0.29 -11.47
CA ASN A 36 -26.45 -1.03 -11.26
C ASN A 36 -26.99 -1.18 -9.82
N LYS A 37 -28.30 -0.95 -9.70
CA LYS A 37 -29.14 -1.30 -8.55
C LYS A 37 -29.77 -2.65 -8.91
N LYS A 38 -29.28 -3.76 -8.37
CA LYS A 38 -30.15 -4.87 -7.91
C LYS A 38 -29.35 -5.97 -7.21
N GLN A 39 -29.99 -6.52 -6.19
CA GLN A 39 -29.76 -7.82 -5.55
C GLN A 39 -28.68 -7.88 -4.47
N LEU A 40 -29.08 -7.59 -3.24
CA LEU A 40 -28.78 -8.51 -2.14
C LEU A 40 -29.96 -8.52 -1.16
N SER A 41 -30.93 -9.38 -1.45
CA SER A 41 -31.87 -9.89 -0.47
C SER A 41 -31.15 -10.89 0.42
N GLU A 42 -31.24 -10.65 1.72
CA GLU A 42 -31.48 -11.65 2.76
C GLU A 42 -30.54 -12.86 2.83
N ALA A 43 -29.57 -12.76 3.74
CA ALA A 43 -29.17 -13.90 4.56
C ALA A 43 -28.87 -13.38 5.97
N LYS A 44 -29.87 -13.49 6.86
CA LYS A 44 -29.69 -13.47 8.30
C LYS A 44 -29.17 -14.83 8.75
N ASN A 45 -28.39 -14.80 9.84
CA ASN A 45 -27.94 -15.91 10.69
C ASN A 45 -26.69 -16.64 10.14
N THR A 46 -25.66 -17.01 10.90
CA THR A 46 -25.36 -17.02 12.34
C THR A 46 -23.89 -17.44 12.50
N ALA A 47 -23.29 -17.08 13.62
CA ALA A 47 -22.18 -17.77 14.31
C ALA A 47 -20.74 -17.66 13.75
N ASP A 48 -19.88 -17.17 14.65
CA ASP A 48 -18.42 -17.28 14.68
C ASP A 48 -17.92 -18.67 14.29
N THR A 49 -17.55 -18.85 13.02
CA THR A 49 -16.67 -19.95 12.63
C THR A 49 -15.56 -19.39 11.74
N GLN A 50 -14.33 -19.51 12.23
CA GLN A 50 -13.10 -19.16 11.51
C GLN A 50 -13.04 -19.93 10.18
N PRO A 51 -12.93 -19.28 9.01
CA PRO A 51 -12.71 -20.00 7.75
C PRO A 51 -11.29 -20.56 7.72
N THR A 52 -11.16 -21.83 8.09
CA THR A 52 -9.98 -22.63 7.77
C THR A 52 -10.01 -22.95 6.28
N LYS A 53 -9.42 -22.04 5.48
CA LYS A 53 -8.84 -22.21 4.13
C LYS A 53 -8.94 -20.87 3.43
N SER A 54 -7.80 -20.22 3.23
CA SER A 54 -7.68 -19.05 2.37
C SER A 54 -8.00 -19.47 0.93
N HIS A 55 -9.23 -19.26 0.49
CA HIS A 55 -9.54 -19.30 -0.94
C HIS A 55 -8.89 -18.07 -1.59
N PRO A 56 -8.10 -18.23 -2.66
CA PRO A 56 -7.53 -17.10 -3.36
C PRO A 56 -8.67 -16.32 -4.03
N ILE A 57 -8.92 -15.11 -3.53
CA ILE A 57 -9.82 -14.16 -4.20
C ILE A 57 -9.08 -13.69 -5.45
N LYS A 58 -9.44 -14.22 -6.62
CA LYS A 58 -8.96 -13.69 -7.90
C LYS A 58 -9.49 -12.27 -8.04
N ALA A 59 -8.59 -11.30 -8.16
CA ALA A 59 -8.96 -9.99 -8.67
C ALA A 59 -9.41 -10.12 -10.14
N PRO A 60 -10.36 -9.30 -10.60
CA PRO A 60 -10.79 -9.26 -12.00
C PRO A 60 -9.69 -8.81 -12.99
N SER A 61 -8.52 -8.39 -12.51
CA SER A 61 -7.39 -7.93 -13.35
C SER A 61 -6.32 -8.98 -13.65
N GLY A 62 -6.43 -10.22 -13.15
CA GLY A 62 -5.43 -11.28 -13.39
C GLY A 62 -4.05 -11.04 -12.75
N GLU A 63 -3.85 -9.91 -12.07
CA GLU A 63 -2.62 -9.60 -11.34
C GLU A 63 -2.57 -10.41 -10.04
N HIS A 64 -1.43 -11.06 -9.77
CA HIS A 64 -1.21 -11.80 -8.53
C HIS A 64 -1.14 -10.79 -7.37
N ILE A 65 -2.29 -10.55 -6.73
CA ILE A 65 -2.32 -9.82 -5.47
C ILE A 65 -1.46 -10.64 -4.51
N PRO A 66 -0.33 -10.11 -4.00
CA PRO A 66 0.41 -10.80 -2.96
C PRO A 66 -0.57 -11.02 -1.82
N VAL A 67 -0.90 -12.29 -1.56
CA VAL A 67 -1.99 -12.65 -0.64
C VAL A 67 -1.59 -12.16 0.75
N SER A 68 -2.03 -10.95 1.09
CA SER A 68 -2.02 -10.48 2.47
C SER A 68 -2.88 -11.44 3.26
N ARG A 69 -2.43 -11.84 4.45
CA ARG A 69 -3.23 -12.68 5.34
C ARG A 69 -4.64 -12.10 5.49
N TYR A 70 -5.62 -12.99 5.62
CA TYR A 70 -7.01 -12.57 5.82
C TYR A 70 -7.11 -11.65 7.04
N ILE A 71 -7.72 -10.48 6.85
CA ILE A 71 -8.07 -9.54 7.91
C ILE A 71 -9.59 -9.48 7.98
N PRO A 72 -10.22 -9.81 9.13
CA PRO A 72 -11.66 -9.71 9.32
C PRO A 72 -12.20 -8.33 8.95
N ALA A 73 -13.35 -8.30 8.26
CA ALA A 73 -13.92 -7.06 7.73
C ALA A 73 -14.18 -5.99 8.80
N LYS A 74 -14.63 -6.39 10.00
CA LYS A 74 -14.85 -5.49 11.14
C LYS A 74 -13.55 -4.79 11.55
N ILE A 75 -12.47 -5.55 11.73
CA ILE A 75 -11.16 -5.03 12.12
C ILE A 75 -10.58 -4.13 11.01
N ARG A 76 -10.73 -4.55 9.76
CA ARG A 76 -10.33 -3.75 8.59
C ARG A 76 -11.00 -2.38 8.59
N LYS A 77 -12.33 -2.34 8.74
CA LYS A 77 -13.11 -1.10 8.77
C LYS A 77 -12.69 -0.19 9.93
N GLU A 78 -12.48 -0.76 11.12
CA GLU A 78 -12.03 -0.02 12.29
C GLU A 78 -10.63 0.59 12.11
N ALA A 79 -9.68 -0.14 11.50
CA ALA A 79 -8.35 0.39 11.24
C ALA A 79 -8.39 1.57 10.25
N ILE A 80 -9.22 1.46 9.20
CA ILE A 80 -9.36 2.48 8.15
C ILE A 80 -10.06 3.75 8.67
N SER A 81 -11.10 3.59 9.51
CA SER A 81 -11.86 4.74 10.02
C SER A 81 -11.04 5.67 10.90
N LYS A 82 -10.02 5.14 11.60
CA LYS A 82 -9.09 5.92 12.45
C LYS A 82 -8.35 7.03 11.69
N THR A 83 -8.19 6.90 10.38
CA THR A 83 -7.50 7.89 9.54
C THR A 83 -8.39 8.44 8.43
N ASN A 84 -9.71 8.19 8.47
CA ASN A 84 -10.63 8.56 7.41
C ASN A 84 -10.17 8.08 6.02
N GLY A 85 -9.61 6.87 5.94
CA GLY A 85 -9.12 6.32 4.68
C GLY A 85 -7.85 6.99 4.14
N LYS A 86 -7.10 7.71 4.98
CA LYS A 86 -5.80 8.29 4.61
C LYS A 86 -4.65 7.46 5.16
N CYS A 87 -3.47 7.68 4.59
CA CYS A 87 -2.23 7.18 5.14
C CYS A 87 -1.99 7.75 6.54
N ALA A 88 -1.64 6.87 7.49
CA ALA A 88 -1.38 7.26 8.87
C ALA A 88 0.01 7.85 9.10
N TYR A 89 0.88 7.81 8.09
CA TYR A 89 2.22 8.39 8.21
C TYR A 89 2.13 9.91 8.41
N PRO A 90 2.91 10.50 9.33
CA PRO A 90 2.84 11.93 9.63
C PRO A 90 2.91 12.79 8.37
N ASN A 91 2.02 13.78 8.29
CA ASN A 91 1.94 14.75 7.19
C ASN A 91 1.64 14.15 5.81
N CYS A 92 1.29 12.86 5.72
CA CYS A 92 0.90 12.26 4.45
C CYS A 92 -0.60 12.52 4.16
N THR A 93 -0.89 13.08 3.00
CA THR A 93 -2.28 13.38 2.57
C THR A 93 -2.88 12.33 1.64
N LYS A 94 -2.06 11.36 1.20
CA LYS A 94 -2.45 10.29 0.26
C LYS A 94 -3.46 9.34 0.89
N SER A 95 -4.33 8.76 0.07
CA SER A 95 -5.22 7.67 0.46
C SER A 95 -4.42 6.43 0.89
N TYR A 96 -5.02 5.60 1.75
CA TYR A 96 -4.43 4.30 2.06
C TYR A 96 -4.57 3.35 0.86
N GLU A 97 -3.58 2.46 0.73
CA GLU A 97 -3.60 1.37 -0.26
C GLU A 97 -3.44 0.02 0.44
N GLN A 98 -2.72 -0.02 1.57
CA GLN A 98 -2.36 -1.24 2.27
C GLN A 98 -2.54 -1.08 3.78
N LEU A 99 -2.91 -2.16 4.46
CA LEU A 99 -2.89 -2.23 5.91
C LEU A 99 -1.59 -2.88 6.37
N HIS A 100 -0.89 -2.19 7.26
CA HIS A 100 0.36 -2.65 7.85
C HIS A 100 0.14 -3.10 9.30
N HIS A 101 0.72 -4.24 9.70
CA HIS A 101 0.79 -4.63 11.10
C HIS A 101 1.99 -3.96 11.75
N GLN A 102 1.75 -3.03 12.69
CA GLN A 102 2.83 -2.28 13.36
C GLN A 102 3.81 -3.20 14.08
N ASP A 103 3.30 -4.22 14.78
CA ASP A 103 4.09 -5.37 15.21
C ASP A 103 3.79 -6.52 14.26
N TYR A 104 4.84 -7.08 13.66
CA TYR A 104 4.73 -8.15 12.67
C TYR A 104 3.74 -9.23 13.11
N PHE A 105 2.75 -9.53 12.26
CA PHE A 105 1.80 -10.61 12.56
C PHE A 105 2.50 -11.96 12.77
N ALA A 106 3.65 -12.19 12.10
CA ALA A 106 4.44 -13.40 12.32
C ALA A 106 4.97 -13.53 13.76
N HIS A 107 4.95 -12.46 14.54
CA HIS A 107 5.29 -12.44 15.95
C HIS A 107 4.05 -12.48 16.84
N THR A 108 3.05 -11.62 16.58
CA THR A 108 1.92 -11.43 17.50
C THR A 108 0.67 -12.24 17.15
N HIS A 109 0.56 -12.72 15.91
CA HIS A 109 -0.63 -13.39 15.37
C HIS A 109 -1.94 -12.59 15.56
N ASN A 110 -1.83 -11.27 15.64
CA ASN A 110 -2.94 -10.38 16.02
C ASN A 110 -3.18 -9.30 14.96
N HIS A 111 -4.44 -8.94 14.74
CA HIS A 111 -4.87 -7.87 13.83
C HIS A 111 -5.18 -6.54 14.53
N LYS A 112 -4.99 -6.42 15.86
CA LYS A 112 -5.36 -5.22 16.62
C LYS A 112 -4.48 -3.99 16.32
N ASN A 113 -3.27 -4.19 15.81
CA ASN A 113 -2.26 -3.15 15.56
C ASN A 113 -2.13 -2.79 14.06
N LEU A 114 -3.25 -2.87 13.34
CA LEU A 114 -3.30 -2.53 11.92
C LEU A 114 -3.34 -1.03 11.71
N ILE A 115 -2.54 -0.56 10.76
CA ILE A 115 -2.48 0.85 10.40
C ILE A 115 -2.54 1.04 8.88
N PRO A 116 -3.41 1.93 8.38
CA PRO A 116 -3.53 2.21 6.96
C PRO A 116 -2.36 3.06 6.45
N LEU A 117 -1.71 2.59 5.38
CA LEU A 117 -0.60 3.28 4.72
C LEU A 117 -0.81 3.33 3.21
N CYS A 118 -0.29 4.38 2.56
CA CYS A 118 -0.10 4.36 1.12
C CYS A 118 1.05 3.41 0.76
N LYS A 119 1.15 3.02 -0.50
CA LYS A 119 2.15 2.04 -0.97
C LYS A 119 3.57 2.43 -0.56
N ILE A 120 3.95 3.70 -0.74
CA ILE A 120 5.30 4.19 -0.42
C ILE A 120 5.62 4.05 1.06
N HIS A 121 4.74 4.52 1.95
CA HIS A 121 4.99 4.45 3.39
C HIS A 121 4.91 3.02 3.93
N HIS A 122 4.10 2.15 3.30
CA HIS A 122 4.10 0.72 3.62
C HIS A 122 5.46 0.08 3.30
N GLU A 123 6.06 0.43 2.16
CA GLU A 123 7.42 -0.01 1.81
C GLU A 123 8.47 0.52 2.80
N PHE A 124 8.34 1.77 3.24
CA PHE A 124 9.28 2.34 4.21
C PHE A 124 9.29 1.57 5.53
N MET A 125 8.12 1.13 6.01
CA MET A 125 8.05 0.29 7.21
C MET A 125 8.80 -1.02 7.00
N HIS A 126 8.51 -1.75 5.92
CA HIS A 126 9.13 -3.06 5.67
C HIS A 126 10.59 -3.02 5.19
N ASN A 127 11.12 -1.83 4.93
CA ASN A 127 12.55 -1.65 4.65
C ASN A 127 13.33 -1.20 5.89
N GLY A 128 12.67 -1.08 7.04
CA GLY A 128 13.30 -0.69 8.30
C GLY A 128 13.84 0.74 8.29
N VAL A 129 13.30 1.62 7.43
CA VAL A 129 13.76 3.02 7.34
C VAL A 129 12.92 3.96 8.21
N VAL A 130 11.98 3.44 9.00
CA VAL A 130 11.14 4.24 9.90
C VAL A 130 11.42 3.82 11.34
N ALA A 131 11.69 4.78 12.22
CA ALA A 131 11.89 4.50 13.64
C ALA A 131 10.56 4.19 14.37
N GLU A 132 10.51 3.09 15.13
CA GLU A 132 9.29 2.51 15.72
C GLU A 132 8.75 3.25 16.98
N SER A 133 8.89 4.57 17.10
CA SER A 133 8.33 5.33 18.24
C SER A 133 6.81 5.61 18.15
N GLY A 134 6.09 4.82 17.35
CA GLY A 134 4.66 4.95 17.06
C GLY A 134 4.31 5.99 15.98
N PRO A 135 3.06 5.96 15.45
CA PRO A 135 2.70 6.61 14.19
C PRO A 135 2.98 8.11 14.15
N LYS A 136 2.66 8.83 15.22
CA LYS A 136 2.83 10.28 15.31
C LYS A 136 4.28 10.74 15.31
N LYS A 137 5.22 9.86 15.68
CA LYS A 137 6.65 10.16 15.82
C LYS A 137 7.49 9.49 14.74
N TRP A 138 6.85 8.87 13.75
CA TRP A 138 7.57 8.24 12.66
C TRP A 138 8.37 9.26 11.86
N GLN A 139 9.64 8.92 11.66
CA GLN A 139 10.60 9.69 10.89
C GLN A 139 11.44 8.70 10.09
N ILE A 140 11.84 9.11 8.89
CA ILE A 140 12.78 8.34 8.10
C ILE A 140 14.15 8.42 8.78
N LYS A 141 14.72 7.26 9.12
CA LYS A 141 16.08 7.13 9.65
C LYS A 141 16.84 6.11 8.82
N LEU A 142 17.97 6.55 8.27
CA LEU A 142 18.90 5.68 7.58
C LEU A 142 19.82 4.99 8.59
N GLY A 143 20.28 3.78 8.29
CA GLY A 143 21.22 3.05 9.15
C GLY A 143 20.59 2.38 10.38
N VAL A 144 19.27 2.30 10.48
CA VAL A 144 18.60 1.50 11.52
C VAL A 144 18.96 0.02 11.29
N PRO A 145 19.33 -0.73 12.36
CA PRO A 145 19.58 -2.17 12.24
C PRO A 145 18.38 -2.89 11.63
N LYS A 146 18.64 -3.71 10.62
CA LYS A 146 17.59 -4.43 9.90
C LYS A 146 17.03 -5.54 10.80
N ASN A 147 15.72 -5.57 11.01
CA ASN A 147 15.09 -6.70 11.66
C ASN A 147 14.98 -7.90 10.70
N SER A 148 14.84 -9.10 11.26
CA SER A 148 14.82 -10.35 10.48
C SER A 148 13.55 -10.51 9.63
N PHE A 149 12.45 -9.85 10.01
CA PHE A 149 11.19 -9.89 9.28
C PHE A 149 11.24 -9.06 8.00
N ASP A 150 11.83 -7.86 8.05
CA ASP A 150 12.09 -7.00 6.90
C ASP A 150 13.01 -7.68 5.89
N MET A 151 14.03 -8.39 6.37
CA MET A 151 14.89 -9.18 5.50
C MET A 151 14.11 -10.27 4.74
N LYS A 152 13.18 -10.96 5.41
CA LYS A 152 12.29 -11.95 4.74
C LYS A 152 11.38 -11.30 3.72
N TYR A 153 10.78 -10.16 4.08
CA TYR A 153 9.90 -9.41 3.20
C TYR A 153 10.61 -8.95 1.92
N ARG A 154 11.81 -8.37 2.04
CA ARG A 154 12.63 -7.93 0.92
C ARG A 154 13.00 -9.08 -0.01
N ARG A 155 13.39 -10.24 0.54
CA ARG A 155 13.71 -11.43 -0.27
C ARG A 155 12.50 -11.93 -1.08
N ALA A 156 11.29 -11.82 -0.53
CA ALA A 156 10.08 -12.22 -1.23
C ALA A 156 9.70 -11.28 -2.39
N ARG A 157 10.18 -10.03 -2.36
CA ARG A 157 9.89 -8.97 -3.35
C ARG A 157 10.91 -8.87 -4.48
N GLN A 158 12.04 -9.57 -4.36
CA GLN A 158 13.11 -9.60 -5.37
C GLN A 158 12.98 -10.77 -6.35
N LYS A 159 11.93 -11.59 -6.19
CA LYS A 159 11.59 -12.69 -7.09
C LYS A 159 10.51 -12.23 -8.06
#